data_AF-A0A6J8CTN6-F1
#
_entry.id   AF-A0A6J8CTN6-F1
#
_cell.length_a   1.000
_cell.length_b   1.000
_cell.length_c   1.000
_cell.angle_alpha   90.00
_cell.angle_beta   90.00
_cell.angle_gamma   90.00
#
_symmetry.space_group_name_H-M   'P 1'
#
loop_
_entity.id
_entity.type
_entity.pdbx_description
1 polymer ?
#
loop_
_entity_poly.entity_id
_entity_poly.type
_entity_poly.pdbx_seq_one_letter_code
_entity_poly.pdbx_strand_id
1 'polypeptide(L)'
;MLSFLYAGSYKCIIFNISIIIDGTELLKFEGGAIIILVLYSMLLIFLPKKEATERKLHFTRELNNLFHNHRQRKHMFLDTVYFINGRNCDDPEIKALTHQLVKLAMQQSTWGQRKPMAWVPLELQIDNMRSQNISIITKIQLEYINRLNKDLALTERQLEDFLLNQHSRGKVMYYKQPGLDGFIIIHTPALVNILRSFITDEMFWPDNAELQKILQHLILTGNIYKSNLWKLWNQDSFEQYMPTDELKAFITKLLIHLDILIQPKENKSASGDEIFLVPCIVKTSPPSDFFLHGTNDSNTIVLAYSLAESSFPSSLAFKLIGAASNSFPLKVESGINCLFHKAAIFQADGDNEIRMCLQDNRVMINLINRKSLQYLSPDIAASVQECITKTLESAIAFYYKSNGKPIDQKEISKMFSIEVGVVCSNRVCLLDLNDDSHGTEWTCAVEKKNHKKKHPMYWFFNQKSYSSPLIIHQDEFIIIMEPHH
;
A
#
# COMPACT_ATOMS: atom_id res chain seq x y z
N MET A 1 -9.38 10.15 0.45
CA MET A 1 -10.53 9.65 1.24
C MET A 1 -11.35 8.80 0.29
N LEU A 2 -11.12 7.49 0.26
CA LEU A 2 -11.87 6.53 -0.55
C LEU A 2 -12.73 5.73 0.41
N SER A 3 -13.97 6.17 0.59
CA SER A 3 -14.96 5.45 1.37
C SER A 3 -15.65 4.44 0.44
N PHE A 4 -15.39 3.15 0.65
CA PHE A 4 -16.10 2.09 -0.07
C PHE A 4 -17.22 1.56 0.83
N LEU A 5 -18.47 1.89 0.49
CA LEU A 5 -19.65 1.21 0.98
C LEU A 5 -20.11 0.21 -0.07
N TYR A 6 -20.17 -1.06 0.32
CA TYR A 6 -20.89 -2.08 -0.42
C TYR A 6 -22.33 -2.14 0.11
N ALA A 7 -23.28 -2.08 -0.81
CA ALA A 7 -24.59 -2.69 -0.62
C ALA A 7 -24.98 -3.37 -1.93
N GLY A 8 -25.32 -4.66 -1.84
CA GLY A 8 -26.04 -5.32 -2.91
C GLY A 8 -27.29 -4.53 -3.26
N SER A 9 -27.47 -4.26 -4.55
CA SER A 9 -28.70 -3.73 -5.15
C SER A 9 -29.08 -2.29 -4.73
N TYR A 10 -28.34 -1.32 -5.28
CA TYR A 10 -28.66 0.11 -5.40
C TYR A 10 -29.17 0.83 -4.13
N LYS A 11 -28.32 1.67 -3.50
CA LYS A 11 -28.76 2.97 -2.97
C LYS A 11 -27.62 3.97 -2.77
N CYS A 12 -27.99 5.22 -2.99
CA CYS A 12 -27.21 6.41 -3.34
C CYS A 12 -26.74 7.17 -2.08
N ILE A 13 -25.53 7.75 -2.12
CA ILE A 13 -25.04 8.67 -1.08
C ILE A 13 -24.70 10.00 -1.74
N ILE A 14 -25.21 11.08 -1.13
CA ILE A 14 -25.06 12.47 -1.59
C ILE A 14 -23.86 13.08 -0.87
N PHE A 15 -22.88 13.58 -1.62
CA PHE A 15 -21.76 14.35 -1.10
C PHE A 15 -21.61 15.65 -1.91
N ASN A 16 -21.21 16.73 -1.24
CA ASN A 16 -20.54 17.84 -1.91
C ASN A 16 -19.09 17.37 -2.16
N ILE A 17 -18.75 17.11 -3.42
CA ILE A 17 -17.42 16.65 -3.80
C ILE A 17 -16.73 17.75 -4.60
N SER A 18 -15.56 18.14 -4.15
CA SER A 18 -14.59 18.90 -4.92
C SER A 18 -13.61 17.90 -5.56
N ILE A 19 -13.57 17.85 -6.90
CA ILE A 19 -12.56 17.01 -7.59
C ILE A 19 -11.29 17.85 -7.65
N ILE A 20 -10.29 17.47 -6.86
CA ILE A 20 -8.97 18.13 -6.84
C ILE A 20 -7.96 17.19 -7.50
N ILE A 21 -7.32 17.64 -8.58
CA ILE A 21 -6.19 16.97 -9.23
C ILE A 21 -5.03 17.96 -9.25
N ASP A 22 -3.84 17.55 -8.79
CA ASP A 22 -2.65 18.39 -8.69
C ASP A 22 -2.87 19.72 -7.97
N GLY A 23 -3.62 19.68 -6.85
CA GLY A 23 -3.93 20.87 -6.06
C GLY A 23 -4.91 21.85 -6.71
N THR A 24 -5.40 21.54 -7.91
CA THR A 24 -6.38 22.36 -8.64
C THR A 24 -7.77 21.78 -8.45
N GLU A 25 -8.68 22.56 -7.86
CA GLU A 25 -10.09 22.22 -7.75
C GLU A 25 -10.75 22.38 -9.13
N LEU A 26 -11.08 21.26 -9.77
CA LEU A 26 -11.62 21.23 -11.13
C LEU A 26 -13.11 21.54 -11.16
N LEU A 27 -13.84 21.06 -10.17
CA LEU A 27 -15.27 21.27 -10.05
C LEU A 27 -15.66 21.24 -8.58
N LYS A 28 -16.36 22.29 -8.16
CA LYS A 28 -17.11 22.36 -6.91
C LYS A 28 -18.56 22.07 -7.22
N PHE A 29 -19.09 20.97 -6.69
CA PHE A 29 -20.49 20.62 -6.88
C PHE A 29 -21.30 20.95 -5.62
N GLU A 30 -22.22 21.90 -5.76
CA GLU A 30 -23.21 22.22 -4.73
C GLU A 30 -24.51 21.46 -5.04
N GLY A 31 -24.85 20.45 -4.23
CA GLY A 31 -26.20 19.89 -4.21
C GLY A 31 -26.52 18.68 -5.10
N GLY A 32 -25.59 17.74 -5.32
CA GLY A 32 -25.91 16.48 -6.01
C GLY A 32 -24.91 15.33 -5.76
N ALA A 33 -25.42 14.09 -5.69
CA ALA A 33 -24.59 12.89 -5.52
C ALA A 33 -23.78 12.60 -6.79
N ILE A 34 -22.45 12.68 -6.70
CA ILE A 34 -21.54 12.21 -7.74
C ILE A 34 -20.84 10.96 -7.25
N ILE A 35 -21.02 9.86 -7.97
CA ILE A 35 -20.22 8.65 -7.79
C ILE A 35 -19.22 8.64 -8.95
N ILE A 36 -17.94 8.67 -8.65
CA ILE A 36 -16.89 8.45 -9.63
C ILE A 36 -16.48 6.98 -9.54
N LEU A 37 -16.88 6.19 -10.54
CA LEU A 37 -16.45 4.80 -10.66
C LEU A 37 -15.44 4.71 -11.79
N VAL A 38 -14.23 4.24 -11.46
CA VAL A 38 -13.21 3.87 -12.45
C VAL A 38 -13.32 2.37 -12.71
N LEU A 39 -14.02 1.98 -13.77
CA LEU A 39 -14.13 0.59 -14.20
C LEU A 39 -13.34 0.41 -15.48
N TYR A 40 -12.31 -0.44 -15.48
CA TYR A 40 -11.51 -0.73 -16.68
C TYR A 40 -11.08 0.56 -17.41
N SER A 41 -10.66 1.57 -16.63
CA SER A 41 -10.26 2.89 -17.12
C SER A 41 -11.35 3.79 -17.71
N MET A 42 -12.64 3.47 -17.50
CA MET A 42 -13.77 4.36 -17.80
C MET A 42 -14.10 5.26 -16.62
N LEU A 43 -14.46 6.51 -16.86
CA LEU A 43 -14.93 7.43 -15.82
C LEU A 43 -16.46 7.55 -15.85
N LEU A 44 -17.12 7.05 -14.82
CA LEU A 44 -18.57 7.17 -14.65
C LEU A 44 -18.90 8.34 -13.73
N ILE A 45 -19.86 9.18 -14.12
CA ILE A 45 -20.30 10.32 -13.31
C ILE A 45 -21.81 10.30 -13.19
N PHE A 46 -22.32 10.31 -11.96
CA PHE A 46 -23.76 10.39 -11.73
C PHE A 46 -24.13 11.86 -11.54
N LEU A 47 -25.05 12.39 -12.36
CA LEU A 47 -25.60 13.75 -12.19
C LEU A 47 -27.12 13.77 -12.38
N PRO A 48 -27.83 14.70 -11.72
CA PRO A 48 -29.22 15.03 -12.08
C PRO A 48 -29.32 15.61 -13.50
N LYS A 49 -30.24 15.08 -14.31
CA LYS A 49 -30.37 15.34 -15.77
C LYS A 49 -30.59 16.81 -16.17
N LYS A 50 -31.06 17.68 -15.26
CA LYS A 50 -31.41 19.08 -15.60
C LYS A 50 -30.20 19.97 -15.94
N GLU A 51 -28.97 19.56 -15.62
CA GLU A 51 -27.76 20.37 -15.79
C GLU A 51 -26.67 19.68 -16.67
N ALA A 52 -27.03 18.58 -17.34
CA ALA A 52 -26.04 17.58 -17.79
C ALA A 52 -25.29 17.92 -19.08
N THR A 53 -25.90 18.56 -20.08
CA THR A 53 -25.28 18.60 -21.43
C THR A 53 -24.14 19.61 -21.56
N GLU A 54 -24.31 20.84 -21.07
CA GLU A 54 -23.23 21.86 -21.08
C GLU A 54 -22.12 21.50 -20.09
N ARG A 55 -22.48 21.00 -18.90
CA ARG A 55 -21.50 20.52 -17.91
C ARG A 55 -20.73 19.29 -18.39
N LYS A 56 -21.37 18.39 -19.15
CA LYS A 56 -20.70 17.25 -19.81
C LYS A 56 -19.60 17.73 -20.74
N LEU A 57 -19.92 18.68 -21.62
CA LEU A 57 -18.95 19.19 -22.59
C LEU A 57 -17.80 19.94 -21.91
N HIS A 58 -18.12 20.77 -20.90
CA HIS A 58 -17.12 21.50 -20.11
C HIS A 58 -16.20 20.52 -19.35
N PHE A 59 -16.76 19.56 -18.63
CA PHE A 59 -15.99 18.60 -17.85
C PHE A 59 -15.12 17.68 -18.72
N THR A 60 -15.66 17.19 -19.83
CA THR A 60 -14.86 16.39 -20.79
C THR A 60 -13.72 17.21 -21.40
N ARG A 61 -13.91 18.52 -21.62
CA ARG A 61 -12.84 19.42 -22.09
C ARG A 61 -11.76 19.62 -21.02
N GLU A 62 -12.15 19.89 -19.78
CA GLU A 62 -11.22 20.05 -18.65
C GLU A 62 -10.41 18.78 -18.38
N LEU A 63 -11.06 17.60 -18.35
CA LEU A 63 -10.35 16.32 -18.26
C LEU A 63 -9.35 16.13 -19.40
N ASN A 64 -9.78 16.39 -20.63
CA ASN A 64 -8.90 16.26 -21.79
C ASN A 64 -7.72 17.23 -21.75
N ASN A 65 -7.89 18.42 -21.19
CA ASN A 65 -6.83 19.40 -21.01
C ASN A 65 -5.83 18.95 -19.94
N LEU A 66 -6.32 18.55 -18.77
CA LEU A 66 -5.47 18.05 -17.67
C LEU A 66 -4.63 16.85 -18.07
N PHE A 67 -5.27 15.89 -18.74
CA PHE A 67 -4.60 14.66 -19.12
C PHE A 67 -3.98 14.75 -20.52
N HIS A 68 -4.03 15.90 -21.20
CA HIS A 68 -3.61 16.03 -22.60
C HIS A 68 -2.18 15.49 -22.82
N ASN A 69 -1.30 15.86 -21.89
CA ASN A 69 0.13 15.54 -21.88
C ASN A 69 0.49 14.44 -20.85
N HIS A 70 -0.49 13.84 -20.19
CA HIS A 70 -0.22 12.85 -19.15
C HIS A 70 0.20 11.52 -19.77
N ARG A 71 1.32 10.94 -19.33
CA ARG A 71 1.86 9.66 -19.88
C ARG A 71 0.86 8.50 -19.80
N GLN A 72 -0.05 8.55 -18.84
CA GLN A 72 -1.09 7.52 -18.66
C GLN A 72 -2.38 7.80 -19.44
N ARG A 73 -2.49 8.88 -20.22
CA ARG A 73 -3.69 9.21 -21.03
C ARG A 73 -4.13 8.04 -21.92
N LYS A 74 -3.16 7.35 -22.53
CA LYS A 74 -3.40 6.15 -23.36
C LYS A 74 -4.06 4.98 -22.62
N HIS A 75 -4.03 4.99 -21.29
CA HIS A 75 -4.64 3.99 -20.43
C HIS A 75 -5.96 4.47 -19.82
N MET A 76 -6.41 5.70 -20.12
CA MET A 76 -7.66 6.27 -19.63
C MET A 76 -8.65 6.46 -20.79
N PHE A 77 -9.85 5.91 -20.67
CA PHE A 77 -10.96 6.13 -21.61
C PHE A 77 -11.71 7.43 -21.24
N LEU A 78 -11.01 8.56 -21.26
CA LEU A 78 -11.57 9.88 -20.92
C LEU A 78 -12.62 10.37 -21.92
N ASP A 79 -12.62 9.80 -23.14
CA ASP A 79 -13.57 10.14 -24.19
C ASP A 79 -14.99 9.61 -23.92
N THR A 80 -15.15 8.75 -22.91
CA THR A 80 -16.44 8.12 -22.60
C THR A 80 -16.91 8.45 -21.18
N VAL A 81 -17.51 9.62 -21.02
CA VAL A 81 -18.15 10.05 -19.77
C VAL A 81 -19.65 9.81 -19.85
N TYR A 82 -20.16 9.02 -18.90
CA TYR A 82 -21.59 8.74 -18.74
C TYR A 82 -22.15 9.61 -17.62
N PHE A 83 -23.35 10.15 -17.85
CA PHE A 83 -24.19 10.95 -16.96
C PHE A 83 -25.48 10.17 -16.70
N ILE A 84 -25.46 9.37 -15.63
CA ILE A 84 -26.57 8.46 -15.32
C ILE A 84 -27.55 9.15 -14.36
N ASN A 85 -28.83 9.17 -14.73
CA ASN A 85 -29.90 9.52 -13.79
C ASN A 85 -30.20 8.33 -12.88
N GLY A 86 -29.63 8.33 -11.68
CA GLY A 86 -29.85 7.28 -10.68
C GLY A 86 -31.32 7.08 -10.21
N ARG A 87 -32.26 7.91 -10.67
CA ARG A 87 -33.71 7.76 -10.41
C ARG A 87 -34.49 7.11 -11.56
N ASN A 88 -33.86 6.84 -12.69
CA ASN A 88 -34.51 6.24 -13.86
C ASN A 88 -33.83 4.90 -14.22
N CYS A 89 -34.51 3.78 -13.98
CA CYS A 89 -34.01 2.45 -14.34
C CYS A 89 -33.90 2.23 -15.85
N ASP A 90 -34.66 2.99 -16.66
CA ASP A 90 -34.66 2.92 -18.12
C ASP A 90 -33.81 4.02 -18.77
N ASP A 91 -32.84 4.59 -18.04
CA ASP A 91 -31.98 5.62 -18.59
C ASP A 91 -31.24 5.09 -19.83
N PRO A 92 -31.35 5.73 -21.02
CA PRO A 92 -30.59 5.35 -22.20
C PRO A 92 -29.07 5.35 -21.97
N GLU A 93 -28.56 6.17 -21.03
CA GLU A 93 -27.16 6.16 -20.64
C GLU A 93 -26.75 4.85 -19.95
N ILE A 94 -27.65 4.21 -19.19
CA ILE A 94 -27.39 2.88 -18.59
C ILE A 94 -27.28 1.83 -19.71
N LYS A 95 -28.18 1.85 -20.70
CA LYS A 95 -28.12 0.93 -21.85
C LYS A 95 -26.85 1.14 -22.67
N ALA A 96 -26.44 2.38 -22.88
CA ALA A 96 -25.19 2.73 -23.57
C ALA A 96 -23.97 2.25 -22.77
N LEU A 97 -23.99 2.40 -21.45
CA LEU A 97 -22.95 1.88 -20.56
C LEU A 97 -22.86 0.35 -20.64
N THR A 98 -24.00 -0.37 -20.57
CA THR A 98 -24.02 -1.83 -20.68
C THR A 98 -23.40 -2.30 -22.00
N HIS A 99 -23.78 -1.69 -23.13
CA HIS A 99 -23.19 -2.03 -24.42
C HIS A 99 -21.67 -1.80 -24.45
N GLN A 100 -21.21 -0.69 -23.87
CA GLN A 100 -19.78 -0.39 -23.83
C GLN A 100 -19.03 -1.36 -22.91
N LEU A 101 -19.59 -1.73 -21.76
CA LEU A 101 -19.00 -2.74 -20.87
C LEU A 101 -18.89 -4.09 -21.56
N VAL A 102 -19.91 -4.52 -22.32
CA VAL A 102 -19.84 -5.76 -23.12
C VAL A 102 -18.74 -5.66 -24.16
N LYS A 103 -18.65 -4.54 -24.89
CA LYS A 103 -17.60 -4.31 -25.89
C LYS A 103 -16.20 -4.38 -25.24
N LEU A 104 -16.01 -3.75 -24.08
CA LEU A 104 -14.74 -3.79 -23.35
C LEU A 104 -14.41 -5.17 -22.79
N ALA A 105 -15.42 -5.92 -22.33
CA ALA A 105 -15.24 -7.30 -21.89
C ALA A 105 -14.75 -8.19 -23.03
N MET A 106 -15.28 -8.01 -24.24
CA MET A 106 -14.83 -8.72 -25.44
C MET A 106 -13.43 -8.30 -25.92
N GLN A 107 -12.97 -7.11 -25.55
CA GLN A 107 -11.63 -6.60 -25.87
C GLN A 107 -10.56 -7.03 -24.86
N GLN A 108 -10.94 -7.63 -23.73
CA GLN A 108 -9.97 -8.14 -22.76
C GLN A 108 -9.10 -9.21 -23.41
N SER A 109 -7.80 -9.18 -23.13
CA SER A 109 -6.83 -10.18 -23.65
C SER A 109 -7.14 -11.62 -23.22
N THR A 110 -7.97 -11.77 -22.18
CA THR A 110 -8.44 -13.05 -21.65
C THR A 110 -9.71 -13.56 -22.32
N TRP A 111 -10.41 -12.73 -23.09
CA TRP A 111 -11.61 -13.14 -23.80
C TRP A 111 -11.27 -14.18 -24.89
N GLY A 112 -12.05 -15.26 -24.95
CA GLY A 112 -11.82 -16.36 -25.90
C GLY A 112 -10.60 -17.23 -25.61
N GLN A 113 -9.85 -16.98 -24.53
CA GLN A 113 -8.75 -17.86 -24.12
C GLN A 113 -9.28 -19.27 -23.81
N ARG A 114 -8.66 -20.28 -24.41
CA ARG A 114 -8.96 -21.68 -24.13
C ARG A 114 -8.51 -22.02 -22.70
N LYS A 115 -9.40 -22.64 -21.93
CA LYS A 115 -9.08 -23.18 -20.60
C LYS A 115 -9.13 -24.70 -20.62
N PRO A 116 -8.35 -25.38 -19.75
CA PRO A 116 -8.51 -26.80 -19.53
C PRO A 116 -9.93 -27.14 -19.08
N MET A 117 -10.56 -28.11 -19.73
CA MET A 117 -11.92 -28.55 -19.38
C MET A 117 -12.01 -29.04 -17.93
N ALA A 118 -10.95 -29.68 -17.44
CA ALA A 118 -10.84 -30.16 -16.06
C ALA A 118 -10.92 -29.05 -14.99
N TRP A 119 -10.74 -27.77 -15.36
CA TRP A 119 -10.90 -26.65 -14.42
C TRP A 119 -12.36 -26.26 -14.21
N VAL A 120 -13.24 -26.53 -15.18
CA VAL A 120 -14.63 -26.07 -15.15
C VAL A 120 -15.42 -26.65 -13.96
N PRO A 121 -15.35 -27.96 -13.64
CA PRO A 121 -16.05 -28.50 -12.48
C PRO A 121 -15.65 -27.82 -11.17
N LEU A 122 -14.34 -27.58 -10.98
CA LEU A 122 -13.83 -26.89 -9.80
C LEU A 122 -14.28 -25.43 -9.73
N GLU A 123 -14.26 -24.70 -10.86
CA GLU A 123 -14.78 -23.32 -10.90
C GLU A 123 -16.25 -23.28 -10.46
N LEU A 124 -17.10 -24.18 -10.98
CA LEU A 124 -18.52 -24.25 -10.63
C LEU A 124 -18.76 -24.65 -9.16
N GLN A 125 -17.96 -25.58 -8.63
CA GLN A 125 -18.05 -25.99 -7.22
C GLN A 125 -17.66 -24.85 -6.28
N ILE A 126 -16.61 -24.11 -6.60
CA ILE A 126 -16.21 -22.92 -5.86
C ILE A 126 -17.32 -21.85 -5.94
N ASP A 127 -17.93 -21.64 -7.10
CA ASP A 127 -19.05 -20.70 -7.26
C ASP A 127 -20.28 -21.12 -6.43
N ASN A 128 -20.58 -22.42 -6.37
CA ASN A 128 -21.63 -22.93 -5.50
C ASN A 128 -21.32 -22.69 -4.01
N MET A 129 -20.08 -22.92 -3.58
CA MET A 129 -19.66 -22.62 -2.21
C MET A 129 -19.82 -21.13 -1.86
N ARG A 130 -19.47 -20.23 -2.79
CA ARG A 130 -19.69 -18.78 -2.62
C ARG A 130 -21.18 -18.46 -2.45
N SER A 131 -22.05 -19.09 -3.23
CA SER A 131 -23.51 -18.91 -3.12
C SER A 131 -24.06 -19.38 -1.76
N GLN A 132 -23.35 -20.27 -1.09
CA GLN A 132 -23.64 -20.76 0.26
C GLN A 132 -22.94 -19.92 1.35
N ASN A 133 -22.45 -18.72 1.02
CA ASN A 133 -21.70 -17.82 1.91
C ASN A 133 -20.37 -18.37 2.46
N ILE A 134 -19.83 -19.44 1.85
CA ILE A 134 -18.50 -19.95 2.23
C ILE A 134 -17.44 -19.03 1.60
N SER A 135 -16.63 -18.42 2.46
CA SER A 135 -15.63 -17.42 2.03
C SER A 135 -14.21 -17.97 1.97
N ILE A 136 -13.87 -18.88 2.89
CA ILE A 136 -12.52 -19.45 3.05
C ILE A 136 -12.65 -20.96 3.20
N ILE A 137 -11.77 -21.71 2.54
CA ILE A 137 -11.69 -23.16 2.63
C ILE A 137 -10.24 -23.59 2.91
N THR A 138 -10.06 -24.79 3.43
CA THR A 138 -8.72 -25.38 3.57
C THR A 138 -8.25 -26.01 2.26
N LYS A 139 -6.93 -26.14 2.08
CA LYS A 139 -6.35 -26.87 0.95
C LYS A 139 -6.86 -28.33 0.91
N ILE A 140 -6.99 -28.95 2.08
CA ILE A 140 -7.52 -30.32 2.23
C ILE A 140 -8.97 -30.42 1.71
N GLN A 141 -9.82 -29.44 2.03
CA GLN A 141 -11.19 -29.40 1.51
C GLN A 141 -11.21 -29.30 -0.02
N LEU A 142 -10.36 -28.45 -0.59
CA LEU A 142 -10.26 -28.33 -2.05
C LEU A 142 -9.75 -29.63 -2.71
N GLU A 143 -8.75 -30.27 -2.12
CA GLU A 143 -8.24 -31.56 -2.60
C GLU A 143 -9.32 -32.65 -2.58
N TYR A 144 -10.13 -32.68 -1.51
CA TYR A 144 -11.26 -33.61 -1.42
C TYR A 144 -12.27 -33.36 -2.55
N ILE A 145 -12.67 -32.10 -2.77
CA ILE A 145 -13.59 -31.71 -3.85
C ILE A 145 -13.01 -32.08 -5.23
N ASN A 146 -11.73 -31.84 -5.43
CA ASN A 146 -11.04 -32.21 -6.66
C ASN A 146 -11.08 -33.71 -6.93
N ARG A 147 -10.90 -34.56 -5.90
CA ARG A 147 -11.00 -36.02 -6.03
C ARG A 147 -12.41 -36.49 -6.40
N LEU A 148 -13.46 -35.75 -5.99
CA LEU A 148 -14.85 -36.06 -6.37
C LEU A 148 -15.11 -35.90 -7.88
N ASN A 149 -14.26 -35.16 -8.60
CA ASN A 149 -14.37 -34.96 -10.04
C ASN A 149 -13.85 -36.14 -10.88
N LYS A 150 -13.41 -37.24 -10.25
CA LYS A 150 -13.00 -38.52 -10.88
C LYS A 150 -12.03 -38.32 -12.05
N ASP A 151 -12.48 -38.58 -13.28
CA ASP A 151 -11.65 -38.53 -14.49
C ASP A 151 -11.17 -37.11 -14.84
N LEU A 152 -11.80 -36.09 -14.26
CA LEU A 152 -11.41 -34.68 -14.39
C LEU A 152 -10.64 -34.17 -13.16
N ALA A 153 -10.31 -35.04 -12.19
CA ALA A 153 -9.52 -34.65 -11.04
C ALA A 153 -8.11 -34.20 -11.47
N LEU A 154 -7.72 -33.02 -10.99
CA LEU A 154 -6.39 -32.47 -11.22
C LEU A 154 -5.35 -33.20 -10.37
N THR A 155 -4.15 -33.40 -10.90
CA THR A 155 -2.99 -33.76 -10.06
C THR A 155 -2.67 -32.60 -9.11
N GLU A 156 -1.89 -32.84 -8.07
CA GLU A 156 -1.49 -31.79 -7.11
C GLU A 156 -0.88 -30.57 -7.82
N ARG A 157 0.07 -30.80 -8.73
CA ARG A 157 0.69 -29.73 -9.53
C ARG A 157 -0.34 -28.97 -10.38
N GLN A 158 -1.27 -29.67 -11.01
CA GLN A 158 -2.32 -29.03 -11.81
C GLN A 158 -3.32 -28.24 -10.96
N LEU A 159 -3.59 -28.69 -9.73
CA LEU A 159 -4.43 -27.97 -8.77
C LEU A 159 -3.74 -26.69 -8.29
N GLU A 160 -2.43 -26.73 -8.08
CA GLU A 160 -1.63 -25.53 -7.79
C GLU A 160 -1.65 -24.55 -8.98
N ASP A 161 -1.43 -25.03 -10.21
CA ASP A 161 -1.49 -24.20 -11.41
C ASP A 161 -2.88 -23.56 -11.58
N PHE A 162 -3.94 -24.31 -11.28
CA PHE A 162 -5.31 -23.80 -11.22
C PHE A 162 -5.43 -22.65 -10.20
N LEU A 163 -4.98 -22.86 -8.96
CA LEU A 163 -5.07 -21.86 -7.89
C LEU A 163 -4.29 -20.59 -8.23
N LEU A 164 -3.05 -20.72 -8.72
CA LEU A 164 -2.24 -19.58 -9.14
C LEU A 164 -2.88 -18.83 -10.30
N ASN A 165 -3.51 -19.54 -11.25
CA ASN A 165 -4.25 -18.93 -12.34
C ASN A 165 -5.47 -18.14 -11.83
N GLN A 166 -6.28 -18.72 -10.93
CA GLN A 166 -7.43 -18.03 -10.34
C GLN A 166 -7.00 -16.85 -9.46
N HIS A 167 -5.87 -16.97 -8.76
CA HIS A 167 -5.28 -15.91 -7.95
C HIS A 167 -4.85 -14.72 -8.79
N SER A 168 -4.16 -14.96 -9.91
CA SER A 168 -3.75 -13.89 -10.84
C SER A 168 -4.93 -13.10 -11.42
N ARG A 169 -6.13 -13.68 -11.41
CA ARG A 169 -7.38 -13.06 -11.88
C ARG A 169 -8.19 -12.41 -10.76
N GLY A 170 -7.71 -12.44 -9.52
CA GLY A 170 -8.42 -11.92 -8.35
C GLY A 170 -9.69 -12.70 -7.99
N LYS A 171 -9.88 -13.90 -8.55
CA LYS A 171 -11.05 -14.76 -8.27
C LYS A 171 -10.90 -15.47 -6.93
N VAL A 172 -9.68 -15.87 -6.58
CA VAL A 172 -9.35 -16.47 -5.28
C VAL A 172 -8.09 -15.80 -4.73
N MET A 173 -7.80 -15.97 -3.45
CA MET A 173 -6.48 -15.67 -2.89
C MET A 173 -5.83 -16.95 -2.38
N TYR A 174 -4.67 -17.27 -2.95
CA TYR A 174 -3.85 -18.41 -2.59
C TYR A 174 -2.39 -17.98 -2.63
N TYR A 175 -1.66 -18.23 -1.54
CA TYR A 175 -0.26 -17.88 -1.41
C TYR A 175 0.53 -19.16 -1.15
N LYS A 176 1.41 -19.52 -2.09
CA LYS A 176 2.34 -20.63 -1.94
C LYS A 176 3.52 -20.21 -1.04
N GLN A 177 3.23 -20.01 0.24
CA GLN A 177 4.18 -19.58 1.25
C GLN A 177 3.91 -20.29 2.58
N PRO A 178 4.95 -20.60 3.38
CA PRO A 178 4.79 -21.25 4.66
C PRO A 178 3.79 -20.52 5.57
N GLY A 179 2.78 -21.24 6.05
CA GLY A 179 1.78 -20.71 6.96
C GLY A 179 0.63 -19.93 6.29
N LEU A 180 0.62 -19.83 4.96
CA LEU A 180 -0.49 -19.27 4.17
C LEU A 180 -1.04 -20.26 3.12
N ASP A 181 -0.32 -21.33 2.84
CA ASP A 181 -0.64 -22.34 1.83
C ASP A 181 -1.75 -23.33 2.26
N GLY A 182 -2.06 -23.38 3.56
CA GLY A 182 -3.10 -24.25 4.12
C GLY A 182 -4.54 -23.76 3.89
N PHE A 183 -4.74 -22.48 3.58
CA PHE A 183 -6.06 -21.87 3.40
C PHE A 183 -6.18 -21.12 2.07
N ILE A 184 -7.40 -21.08 1.54
CA ILE A 184 -7.73 -20.49 0.25
C ILE A 184 -8.94 -19.58 0.45
N ILE A 185 -8.79 -18.29 0.18
CA ILE A 185 -9.92 -17.36 0.18
C ILE A 185 -10.61 -17.48 -1.17
N ILE A 186 -11.76 -18.14 -1.18
CA ILE A 186 -12.55 -18.31 -2.40
C ILE A 186 -13.48 -17.13 -2.66
N HIS A 187 -13.87 -16.37 -1.64
CA HIS A 187 -14.67 -15.15 -1.80
C HIS A 187 -13.83 -13.91 -1.44
N THR A 188 -13.16 -13.31 -2.42
CA THR A 188 -12.25 -12.18 -2.20
C THR A 188 -12.88 -10.94 -1.52
N PRO A 189 -14.18 -10.62 -1.71
CA PRO A 189 -14.82 -9.54 -0.95
C PRO A 189 -14.87 -9.77 0.56
N ALA A 190 -14.75 -11.02 1.04
CA ALA A 190 -14.69 -11.30 2.47
C ALA A 190 -13.52 -10.58 3.15
N LEU A 191 -12.36 -10.48 2.49
CA LEU A 191 -11.21 -9.77 3.04
C LEU A 191 -11.51 -8.28 3.23
N VAL A 192 -12.28 -7.66 2.33
CA VAL A 192 -12.71 -6.26 2.48
C VAL A 192 -13.58 -6.12 3.74
N ASN A 193 -14.49 -7.04 3.98
CA ASN A 193 -15.31 -7.02 5.20
C ASN A 193 -14.46 -7.19 6.46
N ILE A 194 -13.47 -8.10 6.44
CA ILE A 194 -12.50 -8.27 7.54
C ILE A 194 -11.74 -6.97 7.80
N LEU A 195 -11.21 -6.32 6.77
CA LEU A 195 -10.47 -5.06 6.89
C LEU A 195 -11.32 -3.94 7.51
N ARG A 196 -12.62 -3.91 7.19
CA ARG A 196 -13.55 -2.94 7.78
C ARG A 196 -13.73 -3.09 9.28
N SER A 197 -13.29 -4.19 9.89
CA SER A 197 -13.38 -4.36 11.35
C SER A 197 -12.47 -3.37 12.11
N PHE A 198 -11.41 -2.88 11.47
CA PHE A 198 -10.45 -1.94 12.09
C PHE A 198 -9.99 -0.79 11.19
N ILE A 199 -10.16 -0.91 9.87
CA ILE A 199 -9.92 0.15 8.88
C ILE A 199 -11.27 0.68 8.39
N THR A 200 -11.93 1.49 9.21
CA THR A 200 -13.23 2.07 8.88
C THR A 200 -13.44 3.44 9.52
N ASP A 201 -14.28 4.26 8.90
CA ASP A 201 -14.67 5.57 9.44
C ASP A 201 -15.55 5.43 10.69
N GLU A 202 -15.48 6.44 11.57
CA GLU A 202 -16.14 6.49 12.87
C GLU A 202 -17.66 6.25 12.79
N MET A 203 -18.30 6.73 11.72
CA MET A 203 -19.74 6.56 11.48
C MET A 203 -20.17 5.09 11.27
N PHE A 204 -19.23 4.17 11.03
CA PHE A 204 -19.48 2.74 10.84
C PHE A 204 -18.94 1.89 11.98
N TRP A 205 -18.54 2.52 13.09
CA TRP A 205 -18.07 1.79 14.25
C TRP A 205 -19.20 1.02 14.91
N PRO A 206 -18.90 -0.10 15.58
CA PRO A 206 -19.89 -0.82 16.35
C PRO A 206 -20.41 0.05 17.50
N ASP A 207 -21.68 -0.11 17.87
CA ASP A 207 -22.32 0.61 18.99
C ASP A 207 -21.80 0.16 20.38
N ASN A 208 -20.77 -0.68 20.43
CA ASN A 208 -20.14 -1.16 21.64
C ASN A 208 -19.01 -0.20 22.09
N ALA A 209 -19.15 0.35 23.31
CA ALA A 209 -18.21 1.33 23.86
C ALA A 209 -16.78 0.79 24.06
N GLU A 210 -16.59 -0.50 24.35
CA GLU A 210 -15.26 -1.10 24.46
C GLU A 210 -14.57 -1.17 23.09
N LEU A 211 -15.31 -1.61 22.06
CA LEU A 211 -14.78 -1.70 20.69
C LEU A 211 -14.48 -0.31 20.13
N GLN A 212 -15.33 0.69 20.40
CA GLN A 212 -15.05 2.07 20.03
C GLN A 212 -13.75 2.60 20.66
N LYS A 213 -13.48 2.30 21.94
CA LYS A 213 -12.21 2.68 22.58
C LYS A 213 -11.00 2.05 21.91
N ILE A 214 -11.11 0.78 21.49
CA ILE A 214 -10.06 0.11 20.72
C ILE A 214 -9.80 0.85 19.40
N LEU A 215 -10.85 1.20 18.66
CA LEU A 215 -10.73 1.88 17.37
C LEU A 215 -10.23 3.33 17.51
N GLN A 216 -10.64 4.05 18.56
CA GLN A 216 -10.11 5.37 18.90
C GLN A 216 -8.61 5.31 19.18
N HIS A 217 -8.19 4.35 20.01
CA HIS A 217 -6.77 4.14 20.28
C HIS A 217 -6.00 3.87 18.98
N LEU A 218 -6.52 2.99 18.12
CA LEU A 218 -5.92 2.67 16.83
C LEU A 218 -5.78 3.89 15.91
N ILE A 219 -6.81 4.73 15.77
CA ILE A 219 -6.72 5.96 14.96
C ILE A 219 -5.65 6.91 15.48
N LEU A 220 -5.53 7.02 16.81
CA LEU A 220 -4.60 7.96 17.45
C LEU A 220 -3.15 7.48 17.41
N THR A 221 -2.91 6.19 17.64
CA THR A 221 -1.55 5.65 17.82
C THR A 221 -1.06 4.83 16.64
N GLY A 222 -1.96 4.35 15.79
CA GLY A 222 -1.68 3.36 14.76
C GLY A 222 -1.41 1.96 15.31
N ASN A 223 -1.56 1.72 16.61
CA ASN A 223 -1.28 0.43 17.24
C ASN A 223 -2.56 -0.38 17.47
N ILE A 224 -2.48 -1.68 17.23
CA ILE A 224 -3.50 -2.63 17.66
C ILE A 224 -2.86 -3.83 18.34
N TYR A 225 -3.35 -4.15 19.52
CA TYR A 225 -2.98 -5.35 20.25
C TYR A 225 -3.71 -6.55 19.67
N LYS A 226 -3.05 -7.72 19.66
CA LYS A 226 -3.66 -8.97 19.17
C LYS A 226 -4.93 -9.32 19.94
N SER A 227 -4.93 -9.18 21.27
CA SER A 227 -6.14 -9.40 22.07
C SER A 227 -7.30 -8.51 21.64
N ASN A 228 -7.04 -7.25 21.32
CA ASN A 228 -8.04 -6.30 20.83
C ASN A 228 -8.54 -6.64 19.42
N LEU A 229 -7.64 -7.12 18.55
CA LEU A 229 -8.02 -7.60 17.22
C LEU A 229 -8.97 -8.82 17.32
N TRP A 230 -8.71 -9.72 18.26
CA TRP A 230 -9.59 -10.86 18.54
C TRP A 230 -10.96 -10.41 19.06
N LYS A 231 -11.01 -9.40 19.94
CA LYS A 231 -12.28 -8.82 20.40
C LYS A 231 -13.09 -8.24 19.23
N LEU A 232 -12.44 -7.53 18.31
CA LEU A 232 -13.10 -6.99 17.11
C LEU A 232 -13.63 -8.13 16.21
N TRP A 233 -12.93 -9.25 16.11
CA TRP A 233 -13.33 -10.38 15.28
C TRP A 233 -14.26 -11.40 15.94
N ASN A 234 -14.49 -11.31 17.25
CA ASN A 234 -15.43 -12.14 17.98
C ASN A 234 -16.89 -11.65 17.88
N GLN A 235 -17.15 -10.57 17.14
CA GLN A 235 -18.52 -10.11 16.89
C GLN A 235 -19.24 -11.06 15.93
N ASP A 236 -20.55 -11.26 16.12
CA ASP A 236 -21.40 -12.15 15.30
C ASP A 236 -21.27 -11.87 13.78
N SER A 237 -21.05 -10.61 13.39
CA SER A 237 -20.85 -10.22 11.98
C SER A 237 -19.64 -10.86 11.31
N PHE A 238 -18.66 -11.33 12.10
CA PHE A 238 -17.42 -11.93 11.62
C PHE A 238 -17.35 -13.46 11.79
N GLU A 239 -18.34 -14.07 12.45
CA GLU A 239 -18.35 -15.52 12.69
C GLU A 239 -18.27 -16.32 11.39
N GLN A 240 -18.97 -15.87 10.33
CA GLN A 240 -18.92 -16.49 9.01
C GLN A 240 -17.55 -16.41 8.31
N TYR A 241 -16.68 -15.49 8.72
CA TYR A 241 -15.37 -15.25 8.09
C TYR A 241 -14.22 -15.86 8.89
N MET A 242 -14.32 -15.86 10.23
CA MET A 242 -13.23 -16.22 11.15
C MET A 242 -13.77 -16.95 12.41
N PRO A 243 -14.44 -18.12 12.27
CA PRO A 243 -15.07 -18.79 13.41
C PRO A 243 -14.05 -19.44 14.36
N THR A 244 -12.82 -19.68 13.92
CA THR A 244 -11.77 -20.36 14.70
C THR A 244 -10.55 -19.47 14.90
N ASP A 245 -9.81 -19.70 15.99
CA ASP A 245 -8.56 -18.99 16.25
C ASP A 245 -7.46 -19.33 15.24
N GLU A 246 -7.48 -20.53 14.66
CA GLU A 246 -6.62 -20.92 13.54
C GLU A 246 -6.85 -20.00 12.33
N LEU A 247 -8.12 -19.71 12.00
CA LEU A 247 -8.44 -18.86 10.87
C LEU A 247 -8.11 -17.39 11.15
N LYS A 248 -8.30 -16.91 12.39
CA LYS A 248 -7.83 -15.58 12.81
C LYS A 248 -6.32 -15.46 12.69
N ALA A 249 -5.57 -16.50 13.08
CA ALA A 249 -4.13 -16.53 12.93
C ALA A 249 -3.70 -16.52 11.45
N PHE A 250 -4.37 -17.29 10.59
CA PHE A 250 -4.17 -17.25 9.14
C PHE A 250 -4.42 -15.84 8.57
N ILE A 251 -5.56 -15.23 8.90
CA ILE A 251 -5.90 -13.87 8.44
C ILE A 251 -4.87 -12.86 8.93
N THR A 252 -4.41 -12.96 10.17
CA THR A 252 -3.35 -12.09 10.70
C THR A 252 -2.07 -12.20 9.86
N LYS A 253 -1.61 -13.43 9.59
CA LYS A 253 -0.43 -13.66 8.73
C LYS A 253 -0.65 -13.13 7.31
N LEU A 254 -1.84 -13.29 6.77
CA LEU A 254 -2.20 -12.77 5.44
C LEU A 254 -2.14 -11.24 5.42
N LEU A 255 -2.68 -10.57 6.44
CA LEU A 255 -2.65 -9.12 6.53
C LEU A 255 -1.23 -8.56 6.71
N ILE A 256 -0.36 -9.32 7.37
CA ILE A 256 1.08 -9.03 7.46
C ILE A 256 1.74 -9.18 6.08
N HIS A 257 1.46 -10.29 5.39
CA HIS A 257 1.97 -10.54 4.04
C HIS A 257 1.57 -9.44 3.04
N LEU A 258 0.39 -8.83 3.24
CA LEU A 258 -0.12 -7.74 2.40
C LEU A 258 0.37 -6.34 2.81
N ASP A 259 1.27 -6.23 3.79
CA ASP A 259 1.75 -4.96 4.39
C ASP A 259 0.61 -4.08 4.95
N ILE A 260 -0.50 -4.69 5.38
CA ILE A 260 -1.63 -3.99 5.99
C ILE A 260 -1.43 -3.90 7.51
N LEU A 261 -1.08 -5.04 8.11
CA LEU A 261 -0.56 -5.11 9.47
C LEU A 261 0.96 -5.17 9.38
N ILE A 262 1.64 -4.43 10.25
CA ILE A 262 3.09 -4.48 10.36
C ILE A 262 3.45 -5.02 11.73
N GLN A 263 4.43 -5.92 11.76
CA GLN A 263 4.98 -6.46 13.00
C GLN A 263 6.28 -5.71 13.33
N PRO A 264 6.24 -4.66 14.17
CA PRO A 264 7.41 -3.85 14.47
C PRO A 264 8.50 -4.67 15.17
N LYS A 265 9.72 -4.15 15.18
CA LYS A 265 10.86 -4.77 15.89
C LYS A 265 10.54 -5.07 17.35
N GLU A 266 9.89 -4.13 18.02
CA GLU A 266 9.35 -4.28 19.37
C GLU A 266 7.85 -4.60 19.28
N ASN A 267 7.54 -5.87 19.02
CA ASN A 267 6.17 -6.35 18.81
C ASN A 267 5.50 -6.88 20.09
N LYS A 268 6.09 -6.72 21.27
CA LYS A 268 5.49 -7.15 22.53
C LYS A 268 5.29 -5.96 23.45
N SER A 269 4.08 -5.88 24.01
CA SER A 269 3.75 -4.97 25.08
C SER A 269 4.44 -5.36 26.39
N ALA A 270 4.41 -4.46 27.38
CA ALA A 270 4.87 -4.76 28.73
C ALA A 270 4.12 -5.94 29.38
N SER A 271 2.87 -6.21 28.96
CA SER A 271 2.08 -7.37 29.39
C SER A 271 2.32 -8.63 28.57
N GLY A 272 3.21 -8.59 27.57
CA GLY A 272 3.54 -9.72 26.70
C GLY A 272 2.58 -9.93 25.52
N ASP A 273 1.52 -9.13 25.39
CA ASP A 273 0.61 -9.17 24.24
C ASP A 273 1.29 -8.64 22.98
N GLU A 274 1.01 -9.29 21.84
CA GLU A 274 1.56 -8.94 20.53
C GLU A 274 0.94 -7.62 20.03
N ILE A 275 1.79 -6.74 19.50
CA ILE A 275 1.40 -5.43 18.95
C ILE A 275 1.64 -5.44 17.44
N PHE A 276 0.65 -4.95 16.70
CA PHE A 276 0.75 -4.64 15.28
C PHE A 276 0.59 -3.14 15.04
N LEU A 277 1.24 -2.65 13.98
CA LEU A 277 1.06 -1.30 13.46
C LEU A 277 0.12 -1.31 12.25
N VAL A 278 -0.70 -0.27 12.12
CA VAL A 278 -1.59 -0.01 10.99
C VAL A 278 -1.38 1.44 10.51
N PRO A 279 -0.26 1.78 9.85
CA PRO A 279 0.09 3.18 9.55
C PRO A 279 -0.94 3.92 8.69
N CYS A 280 -1.70 3.20 7.87
CA CYS A 280 -2.68 3.78 6.97
C CYS A 280 -3.92 4.37 7.68
N ILE A 281 -4.17 4.00 8.94
CA ILE A 281 -5.32 4.50 9.71
C ILE A 281 -5.03 5.83 10.43
N VAL A 282 -3.75 6.16 10.60
CA VAL A 282 -3.31 7.35 11.34
C VAL A 282 -3.66 8.60 10.54
N LYS A 283 -4.50 9.45 11.14
CA LYS A 283 -4.99 10.72 10.55
C LYS A 283 -4.22 11.94 11.05
N THR A 284 -3.48 11.80 12.15
CA THR A 284 -2.69 12.87 12.77
C THR A 284 -1.61 13.33 11.79
N SER A 285 -1.65 14.60 11.40
CA SER A 285 -0.59 15.18 10.57
C SER A 285 0.67 15.42 11.41
N PRO A 286 1.87 15.28 10.83
CA PRO A 286 3.08 15.66 11.53
C PRO A 286 3.06 17.17 11.85
N PRO A 287 3.71 17.62 12.94
CA PRO A 287 3.89 19.04 13.24
C PRO A 287 4.49 19.81 12.06
N SER A 288 4.18 21.10 11.92
CA SER A 288 4.66 21.92 10.80
C SER A 288 6.18 22.01 10.71
N ASP A 289 6.86 21.90 11.86
CA ASP A 289 8.31 21.90 12.00
C ASP A 289 8.90 20.50 12.13
N PHE A 290 8.16 19.43 11.82
CA PHE A 290 8.56 18.02 12.02
C PHE A 290 9.97 17.71 11.51
N PHE A 291 10.33 18.20 10.32
CA PHE A 291 11.66 18.00 9.74
C PHE A 291 12.74 18.91 10.31
N LEU A 292 12.37 20.05 10.89
CA LEU A 292 13.32 21.09 11.29
C LEU A 292 13.56 21.13 12.81
N HIS A 293 12.61 20.63 13.59
CA HIS A 293 12.61 20.71 15.04
C HIS A 293 13.86 20.04 15.64
N GLY A 294 14.73 20.83 16.28
CA GLY A 294 15.97 20.34 16.89
C GLY A 294 17.03 19.86 15.88
N THR A 295 16.92 20.23 14.60
CA THR A 295 17.90 19.90 13.56
C THR A 295 18.75 21.11 13.19
N ASN A 296 20.02 20.88 12.86
CA ASN A 296 20.95 21.88 12.35
C ASN A 296 22.11 21.20 11.59
N ASP A 297 23.01 22.01 11.03
CA ASP A 297 24.18 21.54 10.25
C ASP A 297 25.22 20.81 11.10
N SER A 298 25.17 20.93 12.43
CA SER A 298 26.11 20.30 13.36
C SER A 298 25.63 18.96 13.92
N ASN A 299 24.35 18.60 13.70
CA ASN A 299 23.74 17.42 14.33
C ASN A 299 22.90 16.53 13.39
N THR A 300 22.63 16.96 12.15
CA THR A 300 21.70 16.29 11.23
C THR A 300 22.30 16.04 9.85
N ILE A 301 22.12 14.82 9.34
CA ILE A 301 22.34 14.48 7.93
C ILE A 301 21.00 14.16 7.30
N VAL A 302 20.82 14.58 6.04
CA VAL A 302 19.60 14.32 5.29
C VAL A 302 19.91 13.33 4.16
N LEU A 303 19.04 12.34 4.01
CA LEU A 303 18.97 11.44 2.87
C LEU A 303 17.60 11.66 2.21
N ALA A 304 17.58 11.81 0.89
CA ALA A 304 16.35 11.97 0.15
C ALA A 304 16.33 11.07 -1.09
N TYR A 305 15.15 10.54 -1.41
CA TYR A 305 14.91 9.82 -2.65
C TYR A 305 13.96 10.65 -3.49
N SER A 306 14.48 11.23 -4.58
CA SER A 306 13.68 11.98 -5.53
C SER A 306 13.16 11.03 -6.60
N LEU A 307 11.85 10.78 -6.56
CA LEU A 307 11.21 9.83 -7.45
C LEU A 307 10.95 10.48 -8.82
N ALA A 308 11.20 9.72 -9.89
CA ALA A 308 11.08 10.20 -11.26
C ALA A 308 9.63 10.46 -11.70
N GLU A 309 8.66 9.78 -11.07
CA GLU A 309 7.24 10.02 -11.29
C GLU A 309 6.68 11.02 -10.26
N SER A 310 5.79 11.90 -10.70
CA SER A 310 5.15 12.90 -9.84
C SER A 310 4.09 12.31 -8.90
N SER A 311 3.63 11.08 -9.15
CA SER A 311 2.54 10.46 -8.40
C SER A 311 2.91 9.03 -7.98
N PHE A 312 3.09 8.82 -6.68
CA PHE A 312 3.20 7.49 -6.10
C PHE A 312 1.97 7.15 -5.25
N PRO A 313 1.56 5.86 -5.19
CA PRO A 313 0.49 5.45 -4.31
C PRO A 313 0.79 5.85 -2.86
N SER A 314 -0.21 6.36 -2.14
CA SER A 314 -0.07 6.74 -0.73
C SER A 314 0.40 5.57 0.15
N SER A 315 0.13 4.34 -0.26
CA SER A 315 0.62 3.11 0.36
C SER A 315 2.14 2.97 0.35
N LEU A 316 2.87 3.66 -0.53
CA LEU A 316 4.33 3.65 -0.52
C LEU A 316 4.89 4.15 0.82
N ALA A 317 4.36 5.26 1.34
CA ALA A 317 4.78 5.80 2.62
C ALA A 317 4.57 4.78 3.76
N PHE A 318 3.43 4.10 3.77
CA PHE A 318 3.11 3.11 4.81
C PHE A 318 3.98 1.86 4.72
N LYS A 319 4.32 1.40 3.51
CA LYS A 319 5.27 0.30 3.30
C LYS A 319 6.68 0.67 3.77
N LEU A 320 7.13 1.89 3.49
CA LEU A 320 8.44 2.39 3.94
C LEU A 320 8.51 2.52 5.47
N ILE A 321 7.46 3.09 6.08
CA ILE A 321 7.33 3.15 7.54
C ILE A 321 7.34 1.74 8.13
N GLY A 322 6.61 0.80 7.51
CA GLY A 322 6.56 -0.58 7.95
C GLY A 322 7.92 -1.26 7.92
N ALA A 323 8.62 -1.18 6.80
CA ALA A 323 9.97 -1.72 6.66
C ALA A 323 10.95 -1.11 7.67
N ALA A 324 10.92 0.22 7.83
CA ALA A 324 11.73 0.91 8.83
C ALA A 324 11.40 0.47 10.26
N SER A 325 10.12 0.27 10.59
CA SER A 325 9.69 -0.18 11.92
C SER A 325 10.12 -1.61 12.27
N ASN A 326 10.39 -2.44 11.26
CA ASN A 326 10.95 -3.79 11.46
C ASN A 326 12.45 -3.73 11.81
N SER A 327 13.16 -2.67 11.38
CA SER A 327 14.59 -2.48 11.63
C SER A 327 14.88 -1.58 12.84
N PHE A 328 14.03 -0.59 13.07
CA PHE A 328 14.19 0.47 14.08
C PHE A 328 12.89 0.63 14.88
N PRO A 329 12.93 0.61 16.22
CA PRO A 329 11.74 0.86 17.02
C PRO A 329 11.20 2.27 16.78
N LEU A 330 9.87 2.43 16.82
CA LEU A 330 9.25 3.75 16.81
C LEU A 330 9.63 4.49 18.10
N LYS A 331 9.89 5.79 17.97
CA LYS A 331 10.09 6.66 19.14
C LYS A 331 8.77 6.78 19.89
N VAL A 332 8.83 6.72 21.21
CA VAL A 332 7.68 6.93 22.10
C VAL A 332 7.86 8.24 22.85
N GLU A 333 6.91 9.16 22.70
CA GLU A 333 6.87 10.43 23.45
C GLU A 333 5.57 10.48 24.26
N SER A 334 5.68 10.72 25.57
CA SER A 334 4.54 10.77 26.48
C SER A 334 3.64 9.51 26.41
N GLY A 335 4.23 8.35 26.13
CA GLY A 335 3.51 7.08 25.99
C GLY A 335 2.83 6.85 24.64
N ILE A 336 3.05 7.72 23.66
CA ILE A 336 2.46 7.63 22.32
C ILE A 336 3.57 7.43 21.27
N ASN A 337 3.36 6.49 20.35
CA ASN A 337 4.26 6.29 19.21
C ASN A 337 4.26 7.56 18.34
N CYS A 338 5.46 8.03 17.97
CA CYS A 338 5.65 9.13 17.04
C CYS A 338 5.38 8.68 15.58
N LEU A 339 4.15 8.25 15.32
CA LEU A 339 3.64 7.83 14.03
C LEU A 339 2.57 8.82 13.58
N PHE A 340 2.69 9.30 12.36
CA PHE A 340 1.83 10.32 11.76
C PHE A 340 1.42 9.89 10.35
N HIS A 341 0.47 10.62 9.76
CA HIS A 341 0.07 10.39 8.38
C HIS A 341 1.27 10.59 7.44
N LYS A 342 1.73 9.49 6.82
CA LYS A 342 2.91 9.43 5.92
C LYS A 342 4.23 9.90 6.55
N ALA A 343 4.35 9.89 7.88
CA ALA A 343 5.56 10.27 8.58
C ALA A 343 5.75 9.47 9.87
N ALA A 344 7.00 9.26 10.28
CA ALA A 344 7.32 8.56 11.52
C ALA A 344 8.68 8.99 12.08
N ILE A 345 8.83 8.88 13.40
CA ILE A 345 10.12 9.02 14.09
C ILE A 345 10.51 7.66 14.67
N PHE A 346 11.72 7.21 14.37
CA PHE A 346 12.31 5.98 14.88
C PHE A 346 13.51 6.29 15.77
N GLN A 347 13.74 5.44 16.76
CA GLN A 347 14.90 5.49 17.62
C GLN A 347 15.94 4.49 17.08
N ALA A 348 17.05 4.98 16.52
CA ALA A 348 18.11 4.10 16.01
C ALA A 348 18.94 3.51 17.16
N ASP A 349 19.31 4.36 18.12
CA ASP A 349 19.92 4.01 19.40
C ASP A 349 19.62 5.11 20.44
N GLY A 350 20.25 5.13 21.61
CA GLY A 350 19.92 6.11 22.67
C GLY A 350 20.09 7.59 22.30
N ASP A 351 20.98 7.93 21.38
CA ASP A 351 21.29 9.32 20.99
C ASP A 351 20.92 9.64 19.52
N ASN A 352 20.65 8.62 18.71
CA ASN A 352 20.35 8.76 17.27
C ASN A 352 18.86 8.54 16.96
N GLU A 353 18.27 9.49 16.24
CA GLU A 353 16.87 9.47 15.78
C GLU A 353 16.82 9.47 14.25
N ILE A 354 15.81 8.79 13.71
CA ILE A 354 15.51 8.78 12.28
C ILE A 354 14.13 9.41 12.11
N ARG A 355 14.02 10.51 11.36
CA ARG A 355 12.72 11.07 10.97
C ARG A 355 12.49 10.82 9.50
N MET A 356 11.36 10.18 9.18
CA MET A 356 10.98 9.88 7.81
C MET A 356 9.64 10.53 7.48
N CYS A 357 9.51 11.08 6.28
CA CYS A 357 8.22 11.43 5.71
C CYS A 357 8.26 11.46 4.19
N LEU A 358 7.12 11.15 3.57
CA LEU A 358 6.92 11.33 2.13
C LEU A 358 6.30 12.71 1.88
N GLN A 359 7.04 13.58 1.19
CA GLN A 359 6.60 14.90 0.75
C GLN A 359 6.64 14.97 -0.77
N ASP A 360 5.50 15.27 -1.39
CA ASP A 360 5.36 15.31 -2.85
C ASP A 360 5.89 14.03 -3.53
N ASN A 361 6.92 14.15 -4.38
CA ASN A 361 7.61 13.04 -5.03
C ASN A 361 8.92 12.64 -4.34
N ARG A 362 9.10 13.01 -3.06
CA ARG A 362 10.33 12.79 -2.30
C ARG A 362 10.10 12.02 -1.02
N VAL A 363 10.88 10.96 -0.81
CA VAL A 363 11.03 10.34 0.51
C VAL A 363 12.17 11.06 1.21
N MET A 364 11.85 11.77 2.29
CA MET A 364 12.81 12.59 3.04
C MET A 364 13.14 11.91 4.37
N ILE A 365 14.43 11.83 4.70
CA ILE A 365 14.94 11.15 5.89
C ILE A 365 15.98 12.03 6.58
N ASN A 366 15.76 12.36 7.85
CA ASN A 366 16.77 13.00 8.69
C ASN A 366 17.35 11.97 9.66
N LEU A 367 18.67 11.85 9.65
CA LEU A 367 19.45 11.17 10.66
C LEU A 367 19.98 12.22 11.63
N ILE A 368 19.51 12.16 12.87
CA ILE A 368 19.77 13.20 13.88
C ILE A 368 20.52 12.55 15.03
N ASN A 369 21.69 13.10 15.39
CA ASN A 369 22.31 12.79 16.66
C ASN A 369 22.01 13.93 17.65
N ARG A 370 21.50 13.64 18.85
CA ARG A 370 21.11 14.67 19.83
C ARG A 370 22.27 15.56 20.29
N LYS A 371 23.51 15.10 20.18
CA LYS A 371 24.72 15.81 20.62
C LYS A 371 25.44 16.47 19.46
N SER A 372 25.87 15.68 18.47
CA SER A 372 26.65 16.16 17.33
C SER A 372 26.80 15.07 16.26
N LEU A 373 26.96 15.48 15.00
CA LEU A 373 27.24 14.61 13.86
C LEU A 373 28.45 13.68 14.04
N GLN A 374 29.44 14.07 14.84
CA GLN A 374 30.62 13.23 15.08
C GLN A 374 30.29 11.91 15.80
N TYR A 375 29.13 11.84 16.47
CA TYR A 375 28.63 10.65 17.15
C TYR A 375 27.64 9.84 16.31
N LEU A 376 27.33 10.28 15.09
CA LEU A 376 26.52 9.52 14.16
C LEU A 376 27.38 8.45 13.48
N SER A 377 27.05 7.18 13.74
CA SER A 377 27.77 6.05 13.14
C SER A 377 27.47 5.94 11.63
N PRO A 378 28.49 5.78 10.77
CA PRO A 378 28.33 5.37 9.37
C PRO A 378 27.49 4.11 9.20
N ASP A 379 27.54 3.17 10.15
CA ASP A 379 26.77 1.94 10.03
C ASP A 379 25.27 2.18 10.15
N ILE A 380 24.85 3.15 10.97
CA ILE A 380 23.44 3.55 11.08
C ILE A 380 22.99 4.19 9.77
N ALA A 381 23.80 5.09 9.22
CA ALA A 381 23.50 5.75 7.95
C ALA A 381 23.38 4.74 6.80
N ALA A 382 24.35 3.82 6.68
CA ALA A 382 24.33 2.74 5.69
C ALA A 382 23.14 1.81 5.89
N SER A 383 22.82 1.42 7.12
CA SER A 383 21.67 0.54 7.41
C SER A 383 20.34 1.19 7.03
N VAL A 384 20.17 2.49 7.31
CA VAL A 384 18.97 3.24 6.93
C VAL A 384 18.86 3.33 5.41
N GLN A 385 19.94 3.71 4.74
CA GLN A 385 19.96 3.77 3.28
C GLN A 385 19.65 2.41 2.66
N GLU A 386 20.26 1.33 3.14
CA GLU A 386 20.04 -0.02 2.62
C GLU A 386 18.57 -0.45 2.80
N CYS A 387 18.02 -0.26 4.00
CA CYS A 387 16.62 -0.54 4.32
C CYS A 387 15.68 0.17 3.34
N ILE A 388 15.82 1.49 3.21
CA ILE A 388 14.91 2.30 2.39
C ILE A 388 15.10 2.04 0.90
N THR A 389 16.34 1.91 0.43
CA THR A 389 16.62 1.62 -0.98
C THR A 389 15.99 0.29 -1.38
N LYS A 390 16.22 -0.78 -0.60
CA LYS A 390 15.67 -2.11 -0.91
C LYS A 390 14.13 -2.12 -0.87
N THR A 391 13.53 -1.46 0.12
CA THR A 391 12.06 -1.37 0.20
C THR A 391 11.48 -0.57 -0.96
N LEU A 392 12.12 0.54 -1.35
CA LEU A 392 11.69 1.35 -2.48
C LEU A 392 11.82 0.59 -3.80
N GLU A 393 12.95 -0.09 -4.04
CA GLU A 393 13.15 -0.95 -5.20
C GLU A 393 12.08 -2.05 -5.29
N SER A 394 11.82 -2.73 -4.17
CA SER A 394 10.77 -3.77 -4.10
C SER A 394 9.37 -3.21 -4.37
N ALA A 395 9.04 -2.05 -3.80
CA ALA A 395 7.76 -1.39 -4.02
C ALA A 395 7.59 -0.97 -5.49
N ILE A 396 8.63 -0.38 -6.10
CA ILE A 396 8.63 0.01 -7.51
C ILE A 396 8.50 -1.23 -8.39
N ALA A 397 9.28 -2.29 -8.13
CA ALA A 397 9.19 -3.57 -8.84
C ALA A 397 7.76 -4.11 -8.82
N PHE A 398 7.12 -4.10 -7.64
CA PHE A 398 5.75 -4.54 -7.45
C PHE A 398 4.78 -3.74 -8.35
N TYR A 399 4.80 -2.41 -8.27
CA TYR A 399 3.87 -1.58 -9.07
C TYR A 399 4.10 -1.72 -10.57
N TYR A 400 5.35 -1.86 -11.02
CA TYR A 400 5.65 -2.07 -12.43
C TYR A 400 5.25 -3.46 -12.94
N LYS A 401 5.44 -4.51 -12.13
CA LYS A 401 4.97 -5.86 -12.43
C LYS A 401 3.44 -5.92 -12.50
N SER A 402 2.74 -5.25 -11.59
CA SER A 402 1.28 -5.12 -11.62
C SER A 402 0.77 -4.45 -12.90
N ASN A 403 1.57 -3.57 -13.51
CA ASN A 403 1.29 -2.93 -14.79
C ASN A 403 1.71 -3.76 -16.02
N GLY A 404 2.09 -5.04 -15.82
CA GLY A 404 2.39 -5.97 -16.91
C GLY A 404 3.72 -5.74 -17.63
N LYS A 405 4.64 -4.96 -17.04
CA LYS A 405 5.97 -4.73 -17.61
C LYS A 405 7.03 -5.46 -16.77
N PRO A 406 7.69 -6.50 -17.29
CA PRO A 406 8.92 -6.98 -16.67
C PRO A 406 9.96 -5.87 -16.77
N ILE A 407 10.50 -5.47 -15.63
CA ILE A 407 11.53 -4.45 -15.53
C ILE A 407 12.77 -5.11 -14.94
N ASP A 408 13.92 -4.87 -15.57
CA ASP A 408 15.23 -5.25 -15.03
C ASP A 408 15.57 -4.35 -13.83
N GLN A 409 16.34 -4.87 -12.88
CA GLN A 409 16.77 -4.15 -11.69
C GLN A 409 17.52 -2.85 -12.03
N LYS A 410 18.27 -2.84 -13.14
CA LYS A 410 18.94 -1.63 -13.67
C LYS A 410 17.98 -0.53 -14.14
N GLU A 411 16.76 -0.88 -14.50
CA GLU A 411 15.73 0.09 -14.87
C GLU A 411 14.98 0.60 -13.63
N ILE A 412 14.85 -0.22 -12.57
CA ILE A 412 14.28 0.20 -11.27
C ILE A 412 15.14 1.29 -10.64
N SER A 413 16.47 1.12 -10.61
CA SER A 413 17.37 2.08 -9.99
C SER A 413 17.42 3.45 -10.71
N LYS A 414 16.87 3.54 -11.93
CA LYS A 414 16.68 4.81 -12.66
C LYS A 414 15.38 5.52 -12.30
N MET A 415 14.48 4.88 -11.56
CA MET A 415 13.17 5.44 -11.19
C MET A 415 13.24 6.41 -10.01
N PHE A 416 14.39 6.52 -9.36
CA PHE A 416 14.66 7.50 -8.33
C PHE A 416 16.13 7.91 -8.37
N SER A 417 16.41 9.16 -7.99
CA SER A 417 17.76 9.58 -7.63
C SER A 417 17.87 9.64 -6.11
N ILE A 418 19.07 9.32 -5.61
CA ILE A 418 19.40 9.49 -4.21
C ILE A 418 20.11 10.84 -4.09
N GLU A 419 19.65 11.65 -3.15
CA GLU A 419 20.21 12.95 -2.81
C GLU A 419 20.68 12.90 -1.34
N VAL A 420 21.77 13.59 -1.03
CA VAL A 420 22.27 13.74 0.35
C VAL A 420 22.36 15.20 0.71
N GLY A 421 22.13 15.53 1.97
CA GLY A 421 21.99 16.91 2.38
C GLY A 421 22.30 17.19 3.83
N VAL A 422 22.17 18.46 4.18
CA VAL A 422 22.30 18.98 5.54
C VAL A 422 21.20 20.02 5.79
N VAL A 423 20.90 20.27 7.06
CA VAL A 423 19.99 21.35 7.45
C VAL A 423 20.80 22.64 7.61
N CYS A 424 20.52 23.66 6.81
CA CYS A 424 21.13 24.99 6.89
C CYS A 424 20.06 26.02 7.20
N SER A 425 20.21 26.77 8.29
CA SER A 425 19.33 27.90 8.66
C SER A 425 17.83 27.56 8.55
N ASN A 426 17.44 26.44 9.17
CA ASN A 426 16.07 25.90 9.16
C ASN A 426 15.54 25.54 7.76
N ARG A 427 16.41 25.17 6.83
CA ARG A 427 16.03 24.62 5.52
C ARG A 427 16.91 23.43 5.17
N VAL A 428 16.35 22.49 4.42
CA VAL A 428 17.13 21.36 3.92
C VAL A 428 17.82 21.79 2.62
N CYS A 429 19.15 21.69 2.59
CA CYS A 429 19.93 21.77 1.37
C CYS A 429 20.21 20.33 0.91
N LEU A 430 19.83 19.96 -0.32
CA LEU A 430 20.11 18.65 -0.94
C LEU A 430 21.11 18.76 -2.10
N LEU A 431 22.02 17.80 -2.19
CA LEU A 431 22.99 17.59 -3.27
C LEU A 431 22.62 16.28 -3.99
N ASP A 432 22.41 16.36 -5.30
CA ASP A 432 22.26 15.16 -6.13
C ASP A 432 23.62 14.44 -6.22
N LEU A 433 23.62 13.13 -5.97
CA LEU A 433 24.82 12.31 -6.05
C LEU A 433 25.39 12.21 -7.46
N ASN A 434 24.56 12.44 -8.49
CA ASN A 434 24.98 12.45 -9.88
C ASN A 434 25.61 13.79 -10.29
N ASP A 435 25.62 14.81 -9.41
CA ASP A 435 26.30 16.08 -9.66
C ASP A 435 27.82 15.90 -9.45
N ASP A 436 28.49 15.58 -10.57
CA ASP A 436 29.91 15.24 -10.72
C ASP A 436 30.88 16.42 -10.47
N SER A 437 30.41 17.51 -9.86
CA SER A 437 31.27 18.66 -9.57
C SER A 437 32.40 18.25 -8.61
N HIS A 438 33.62 18.09 -9.14
CA HIS A 438 34.83 17.59 -8.47
C HIS A 438 35.36 18.41 -7.26
N GLY A 439 34.57 19.34 -6.71
CA GLY A 439 34.91 20.14 -5.54
C GLY A 439 34.79 19.36 -4.22
N THR A 440 35.59 19.72 -3.22
CA THR A 440 35.42 19.22 -1.83
C THR A 440 34.26 19.88 -1.09
N GLU A 441 33.69 20.92 -1.69
CA GLU A 441 32.60 21.72 -1.16
C GLU A 441 31.50 21.85 -2.20
N TRP A 442 30.28 22.09 -1.72
CA TRP A 442 29.14 22.46 -2.53
C TRP A 442 28.48 23.68 -1.92
N THR A 443 28.08 24.59 -2.78
CA THR A 443 27.45 25.84 -2.36
C THR A 443 25.95 25.61 -2.31
N CYS A 444 25.34 25.69 -1.12
CA CYS A 444 23.89 25.54 -1.01
C CYS A 444 23.21 26.67 -1.79
N ALA A 445 22.26 26.31 -2.67
CA ALA A 445 21.52 27.25 -3.50
C ALA A 445 20.73 28.30 -2.69
N VAL A 446 20.39 27.97 -1.44
CA VAL A 446 19.56 28.82 -0.57
C VAL A 446 20.35 29.98 0.02
N GLU A 447 21.50 29.71 0.65
CA GLU A 447 22.27 30.72 1.39
C GLU A 447 23.60 31.07 0.76
N LYS A 448 23.95 30.42 -0.35
CA LYS A 448 25.28 30.49 -0.96
C LYS A 448 26.42 30.16 0.01
N LYS A 449 26.13 29.40 1.07
CA LYS A 449 27.09 28.89 2.04
C LYS A 449 27.75 27.63 1.48
N ASN A 450 29.07 27.54 1.63
CA ASN A 450 29.81 26.34 1.24
C ASN A 450 29.71 25.28 2.33
N HIS A 451 29.28 24.08 1.94
CA HIS A 451 29.23 22.90 2.78
C HIS A 451 30.25 21.89 2.28
N LYS A 452 30.90 21.15 3.20
CA LYS A 452 31.85 20.10 2.80
C LYS A 452 31.12 18.89 2.22
N LYS A 453 31.38 18.55 0.95
CA LYS A 453 30.82 17.35 0.27
C LYS A 453 31.26 16.04 0.92
N LYS A 454 32.50 16.00 1.44
CA LYS A 454 33.11 14.79 2.02
C LYS A 454 32.29 14.16 3.14
N HIS A 455 31.54 14.95 3.90
CA HIS A 455 30.87 14.46 5.10
C HIS A 455 29.65 13.58 4.75
N PRO A 456 28.57 14.08 4.13
CA PRO A 456 27.40 13.25 3.80
C PRO A 456 27.75 12.07 2.88
N MET A 457 28.67 12.27 1.93
CA MET A 457 29.14 11.21 1.02
C MET A 457 29.90 10.10 1.74
N TYR A 458 30.68 10.41 2.78
CA TYR A 458 31.44 9.42 3.53
C TYR A 458 30.53 8.48 4.33
N TRP A 459 29.46 9.01 4.93
CA TRP A 459 28.54 8.23 5.74
C TRP A 459 27.67 7.25 4.94
N PHE A 460 27.38 7.54 3.67
CA PHE A 460 26.52 6.69 2.84
C PHE A 460 27.28 5.91 1.74
N PHE A 461 28.45 6.38 1.28
CA PHE A 461 29.06 5.86 0.04
C PHE A 461 30.56 5.56 0.12
N ASN A 462 31.26 5.90 1.22
CA ASN A 462 32.70 5.65 1.32
C ASN A 462 33.04 4.56 2.34
N GLN A 463 32.54 3.35 2.11
CA GLN A 463 33.13 2.15 2.69
C GLN A 463 34.00 1.47 1.63
N LYS A 464 35.29 1.83 1.59
CA LYS A 464 36.29 0.88 1.09
C LYS A 464 36.14 -0.39 1.96
N SER A 465 35.84 -1.51 1.31
CA SER A 465 35.97 -2.88 1.80
C SER A 465 35.20 -3.25 3.08
N TYR A 466 33.97 -3.77 2.94
CA TYR A 466 33.49 -4.85 3.81
C TYR A 466 32.73 -5.90 3.00
N SER A 467 33.49 -6.92 2.57
CA SER A 467 33.00 -8.28 2.41
C SER A 467 32.81 -8.87 3.81
N SER A 468 31.61 -8.74 4.39
CA SER A 468 31.14 -9.61 5.47
C SER A 468 29.61 -9.64 5.42
N PRO A 469 28.99 -10.83 5.32
CA PRO A 469 27.55 -10.93 5.26
C PRO A 469 26.97 -10.62 6.64
N LEU A 470 26.20 -9.54 6.73
CA LEU A 470 25.21 -9.40 7.78
C LEU A 470 24.17 -10.49 7.55
N ILE A 471 24.28 -11.56 8.34
CA ILE A 471 23.25 -12.60 8.47
C ILE A 471 22.04 -11.91 9.07
N ILE A 472 21.13 -11.47 8.20
CA ILE A 472 19.72 -11.40 8.55
C ILE A 472 19.32 -12.87 8.70
N HIS A 473 18.84 -13.27 9.88
CA HIS A 473 18.18 -14.55 10.04
C HIS A 473 16.95 -14.57 9.10
N GLN A 474 17.17 -15.02 7.86
CA GLN A 474 16.20 -15.77 7.11
C GLN A 474 16.23 -17.17 7.72
N ASP A 475 15.08 -17.66 8.14
CA ASP A 475 14.91 -19.02 8.62
C ASP A 475 15.65 -20.01 7.70
N GLU A 476 16.47 -20.85 8.34
CA GLU A 476 17.44 -21.74 7.71
C GLU A 476 16.78 -22.70 6.70
N PHE A 477 17.15 -22.58 5.44
CA PHE A 477 17.08 -23.68 4.47
C PHE A 477 18.39 -24.46 4.54
N ILE A 478 18.41 -25.56 5.28
CA ILE A 478 19.45 -26.58 5.14
C ILE A 478 18.99 -27.51 4.00
N ILE A 479 19.55 -27.32 2.81
CA ILE A 479 19.48 -28.30 1.72
C ILE A 479 20.67 -29.26 1.93
N ILE A 480 20.41 -30.43 2.51
CA ILE A 480 21.34 -31.56 2.43
C ILE A 480 21.13 -32.17 1.04
N MET A 481 22.08 -31.93 0.13
CA MET A 481 22.21 -32.76 -1.07
C MET A 481 23.00 -34.01 -0.70
N GLU A 482 22.35 -35.17 -0.66
CA GLU A 482 23.04 -36.45 -0.66
C GLU A 482 23.63 -36.72 -2.04
N PRO A 483 24.88 -37.23 -2.14
CA PRO A 483 25.45 -37.64 -3.41
C PRO A 483 24.83 -38.95 -3.86
N HIS A 484 24.39 -38.97 -5.12
CA HIS A 484 23.98 -40.16 -5.84
C HIS A 484 25.05 -41.28 -5.78
N HIS A 485 24.61 -42.46 -5.34
CA HIS A 485 25.02 -43.73 -5.92
C HIS A 485 23.80 -44.64 -6.10
#